data_AF-A0A5B0M9X0-F1
#
_entry.id   AF-A0A5B0M9X0-F1
#
_cell.length_a   1.000
_cell.length_b   1.000
_cell.length_c   1.000
_cell.angle_alpha   90.00
_cell.angle_beta   90.00
_cell.angle_gamma   90.00
#
_symmetry.space_group_name_H-M   'P 1'
#
loop_
_entity.id
_entity.type
_entity.pdbx_description
1 polymer ?
#
loop_
_entity_poly.entity_id
_entity_poly.type
_entity_poly.pdbx_seq_one_letter_code
_entity_poly.pdbx_strand_id
1 'polypeptide(L)'
;MTSETTFVGVSSDTLQTIDPRLSGYKAVTHHDYKTNTKFSCVVTTEFGWIAVGSYKGDIRLYDSITSYRAKTWFRGSHGPVLALDVSKDGAFLIATYQTYLVLYESGMGFIKSIANSPKGCGTMVQLTREHQRFIASKNIPFVYTPATFNSDEHTAEKFISTSIGPYLIAFKLQSILAGKPEYDIKGFEETVVTDNFRFNNDQQIVVMTPSDVFVQKRNKLSRPHRQSLDSNLSSGHVRRIRPSI
;
A
#
# COMPACT_ATOMS: atom_id res chain seq x y z
N MET A 1 -2.00 -31.34 6.18
CA MET A 1 -1.93 -30.87 4.78
C MET A 1 -0.91 -29.75 4.74
N THR A 2 0.14 -29.90 3.92
CA THR A 2 1.15 -28.85 3.71
C THR A 2 0.51 -27.65 3.03
N SER A 3 0.72 -26.44 3.54
CA SER A 3 0.22 -25.22 2.87
C SER A 3 0.78 -25.15 1.47
N GLU A 4 -0.09 -25.20 0.46
CA GLU A 4 0.35 -24.97 -0.91
C GLU A 4 0.57 -23.47 -1.11
N THR A 5 1.82 -23.04 -1.00
CA THR A 5 2.20 -21.64 -1.24
C THR A 5 2.24 -21.36 -2.74
N THR A 6 1.13 -20.86 -3.28
CA THR A 6 1.04 -20.26 -4.61
C THR A 6 0.99 -18.74 -4.50
N PHE A 7 1.39 -18.01 -5.54
CA PHE A 7 1.30 -16.55 -5.58
C PHE A 7 0.40 -16.08 -6.72
N VAL A 8 -0.30 -14.96 -6.54
CA VAL A 8 -1.08 -14.33 -7.61
C VAL A 8 -0.21 -13.29 -8.32
N GLY A 9 -0.24 -13.30 -9.64
CA GLY A 9 0.46 -12.34 -10.49
C GLY A 9 -0.43 -11.81 -11.60
N VAL A 10 -0.04 -10.68 -12.19
CA VAL A 10 -0.72 -10.07 -13.33
C VAL A 10 0.27 -9.74 -14.45
N SER A 11 -0.16 -9.91 -15.70
CA SER A 11 0.46 -9.31 -16.88
C SER A 11 -0.34 -8.06 -17.29
N SER A 12 -0.09 -7.48 -18.47
CA SER A 12 -0.90 -6.36 -18.97
C SER A 12 -2.40 -6.64 -19.07
N ASP A 13 -2.77 -7.91 -19.26
CA ASP A 13 -4.11 -8.37 -19.65
C ASP A 13 -4.47 -9.75 -19.10
N THR A 14 -3.60 -10.36 -18.30
CA THR A 14 -3.82 -11.66 -17.68
C THR A 14 -3.73 -11.55 -16.16
N LEU A 15 -4.64 -12.22 -15.46
CA LEU A 15 -4.56 -12.48 -14.02
C LEU A 15 -4.28 -13.97 -13.81
N GLN A 16 -3.25 -14.34 -13.06
CA GLN A 16 -2.78 -15.73 -12.97
C GLN A 16 -2.29 -16.12 -11.57
N THR A 17 -2.47 -17.38 -11.20
CA THR A 17 -1.82 -18.01 -10.05
C THR A 17 -0.61 -18.78 -10.51
N ILE A 18 0.52 -18.56 -9.84
CA ILE A 18 1.82 -19.16 -10.13
C ILE A 18 2.18 -20.09 -8.99
N ASP A 19 2.50 -21.36 -9.31
CA ASP A 19 3.14 -22.27 -8.36
C ASP A 19 4.64 -22.39 -8.69
N PRO A 20 5.54 -21.86 -7.84
CA PRO A 20 6.97 -21.90 -8.09
C PRO A 20 7.55 -23.32 -8.16
N ARG A 21 6.85 -24.33 -7.61
CA ARG A 21 7.31 -25.72 -7.49
C ARG A 21 7.15 -26.51 -8.78
N LEU A 22 6.32 -26.03 -9.72
CA LEU A 22 6.17 -26.66 -11.02
C LEU A 22 7.40 -26.43 -11.90
N SER A 23 7.84 -27.47 -12.61
CA SER A 23 8.88 -27.38 -13.64
C SER A 23 8.29 -26.86 -14.95
N GLY A 24 8.98 -25.94 -15.63
CA GLY A 24 8.52 -25.38 -16.89
C GLY A 24 7.53 -24.23 -16.69
N TYR A 25 6.38 -24.28 -17.38
CA TYR A 25 5.34 -23.25 -17.24
C TYR A 25 4.67 -23.35 -15.87
N LYS A 26 4.71 -22.25 -15.11
CA LYS A 26 4.35 -22.24 -13.69
C LYS A 26 2.96 -21.71 -13.38
N ALA A 27 2.21 -21.25 -14.39
CA ALA A 27 0.86 -20.76 -14.14
C ALA A 27 -0.11 -21.95 -14.01
N VAL A 28 -0.81 -22.00 -12.89
CA VAL A 28 -1.79 -23.05 -12.55
C VAL A 28 -3.17 -22.64 -13.04
N THR A 29 -3.58 -21.41 -12.74
CA THR A 29 -4.84 -20.81 -13.20
C THR A 29 -4.54 -19.46 -13.82
N HIS A 30 -5.21 -19.11 -14.91
CA HIS A 30 -5.06 -17.81 -15.56
C HIS A 30 -6.37 -17.37 -16.21
N HIS A 31 -6.55 -16.05 -16.28
CA HIS A 31 -7.69 -15.38 -16.90
C HIS A 31 -7.19 -14.27 -17.81
N ASP A 32 -7.33 -14.50 -19.11
CA ASP A 32 -6.97 -13.52 -20.15
C ASP A 32 -8.16 -12.62 -20.49
N TYR A 33 -7.89 -11.31 -20.54
CA TYR A 33 -8.86 -10.30 -20.90
C TYR A 33 -8.68 -9.91 -22.36
N LYS A 34 -9.74 -10.06 -23.18
CA LYS A 34 -9.73 -9.62 -24.58
C LYS A 34 -9.52 -8.12 -24.76
N THR A 35 -9.84 -7.33 -23.74
CA THR A 35 -9.64 -5.88 -23.76
C THR A 35 -8.30 -5.54 -23.15
N ASN A 36 -7.63 -4.51 -23.67
CA ASN A 36 -6.35 -4.06 -23.12
C ASN A 36 -6.57 -3.40 -21.75
N THR A 37 -6.53 -4.19 -20.68
CA THR A 37 -6.81 -3.74 -19.30
C THR A 37 -5.66 -2.93 -18.72
N LYS A 38 -4.42 -3.19 -19.15
CA LYS A 38 -3.17 -2.58 -18.66
C LYS A 38 -3.01 -2.75 -17.15
N PHE A 39 -3.19 -3.97 -16.63
CA PHE A 39 -2.95 -4.21 -15.20
C PHE A 39 -1.51 -3.83 -14.82
N SER A 40 -1.37 -3.28 -13.62
CA SER A 40 -0.09 -2.75 -13.10
C SER A 40 0.31 -3.40 -11.79
N CYS A 41 -0.64 -3.76 -10.95
CA CYS A 41 -0.40 -4.32 -9.63
C CYS A 41 -1.57 -5.21 -9.19
N VAL A 42 -1.28 -6.14 -8.28
CA VAL A 42 -2.26 -7.07 -7.70
C VAL A 42 -1.96 -7.27 -6.21
N VAL A 43 -3.02 -7.36 -5.41
CA VAL A 43 -2.93 -7.68 -3.98
C VAL A 43 -4.08 -8.60 -3.59
N THR A 44 -3.86 -9.40 -2.54
CA THR A 44 -4.83 -10.38 -2.03
C THR A 44 -5.16 -10.14 -0.56
N THR A 45 -6.41 -10.37 -0.18
CA THR A 45 -6.84 -10.39 1.23
C THR A 45 -6.52 -11.72 1.90
N GLU A 46 -6.72 -11.81 3.22
CA GLU A 46 -6.57 -13.07 3.97
C GLU A 46 -7.57 -14.15 3.50
N PHE A 47 -8.72 -13.73 2.97
CA PHE A 47 -9.74 -14.61 2.41
C PHE A 47 -9.49 -15.04 0.95
N GLY A 48 -8.37 -14.61 0.35
CA GLY A 48 -8.04 -14.90 -1.04
C GLY A 48 -8.82 -14.07 -2.07
N TRP A 49 -9.47 -12.98 -1.64
CA TRP A 49 -10.05 -12.01 -2.56
C TRP A 49 -8.94 -11.19 -3.21
N ILE A 50 -9.16 -10.73 -4.44
CA ILE A 50 -8.11 -10.14 -5.27
C ILE A 50 -8.51 -8.74 -5.68
N ALA A 51 -7.61 -7.78 -5.46
CA ALA A 51 -7.72 -6.44 -6.02
C ALA A 51 -6.63 -6.25 -7.08
N VAL A 52 -7.04 -5.75 -8.25
CA VAL A 52 -6.15 -5.49 -9.38
C VAL A 52 -6.22 -4.03 -9.79
N GLY A 53 -5.08 -3.37 -9.84
CA GLY A 53 -4.94 -1.99 -10.32
C GLY A 53 -4.44 -1.97 -11.76
N SER A 54 -4.66 -0.85 -12.46
CA SER A 54 -4.19 -0.67 -13.83
C SER A 54 -3.53 0.69 -14.07
N TYR A 55 -2.69 0.76 -15.09
CA TYR A 55 -2.13 2.03 -15.59
C TYR A 55 -3.19 2.97 -16.18
N LYS A 56 -4.42 2.49 -16.41
CA LYS A 56 -5.56 3.33 -16.82
C LYS A 56 -6.26 3.99 -15.63
N GLY A 57 -5.91 3.63 -14.40
CA GLY A 57 -6.55 4.11 -13.18
C GLY A 57 -7.72 3.23 -12.71
N ASP A 58 -8.06 2.19 -13.45
CA ASP A 58 -9.10 1.24 -13.03
C ASP A 58 -8.60 0.38 -11.87
N ILE A 59 -9.47 0.16 -10.88
CA ILE A 59 -9.30 -0.83 -9.81
C ILE A 59 -10.45 -1.83 -9.89
N ARG A 60 -10.14 -3.12 -9.87
CA ARG A 60 -11.11 -4.21 -9.97
C ARG A 60 -10.99 -5.15 -8.79
N LEU A 61 -12.13 -5.48 -8.19
CA LEU A 61 -12.23 -6.39 -7.04
C LEU A 61 -12.87 -7.71 -7.46
N TYR A 62 -12.26 -8.81 -7.05
CA TYR A 62 -12.69 -10.18 -7.33
C TYR A 62 -12.80 -10.97 -6.02
N ASP A 63 -13.81 -11.82 -5.91
CA ASP A 63 -14.00 -12.75 -4.79
C ASP A 63 -13.09 -13.99 -4.89
N SER A 64 -12.50 -14.26 -6.06
CA SER A 64 -11.61 -15.39 -6.27
C SER A 64 -10.81 -15.20 -7.56
N ILE A 65 -9.67 -15.91 -7.68
CA ILE A 65 -8.91 -15.98 -8.93
C ILE A 65 -9.77 -16.48 -10.08
N THR A 66 -10.66 -17.45 -9.84
CA THR A 66 -11.49 -18.11 -10.85
C THR A 66 -12.57 -17.19 -11.43
N SER A 67 -12.81 -16.03 -10.82
CA SER A 67 -13.89 -15.14 -11.19
C SER A 67 -13.56 -14.32 -12.44
N TYR A 68 -14.18 -14.71 -13.57
CA TYR A 68 -14.06 -14.00 -14.84
C TYR A 68 -14.55 -12.54 -14.82
N ARG A 69 -15.43 -12.18 -13.88
CA ARG A 69 -15.99 -10.83 -13.76
C ARG A 69 -15.65 -10.25 -12.40
N ALA A 70 -15.13 -9.02 -12.41
CA ALA A 70 -14.96 -8.23 -11.20
C ALA A 70 -16.33 -7.98 -10.56
N LYS A 71 -16.43 -8.13 -9.24
CA LYS A 71 -17.64 -7.79 -8.48
C LYS A 71 -17.82 -6.29 -8.39
N THR A 72 -16.71 -5.59 -8.16
CA THR A 72 -16.65 -4.13 -8.19
C THR A 72 -15.60 -3.69 -9.17
N TRP A 73 -15.92 -2.66 -9.96
CA TRP A 73 -14.99 -1.99 -10.85
C TRP A 73 -15.06 -0.49 -10.58
N PHE A 74 -14.04 0.03 -9.91
CA PHE A 74 -13.82 1.47 -9.78
C PHE A 74 -13.16 1.94 -11.06
N ARG A 75 -13.89 2.72 -11.86
CA ARG A 75 -13.38 3.28 -13.11
C ARG A 75 -12.44 4.44 -12.81
N GLY A 76 -11.25 4.42 -13.41
CA GLY A 76 -10.21 5.38 -13.12
C GLY A 76 -10.54 6.80 -13.59
N SER A 77 -10.50 7.76 -12.68
CA SER A 77 -10.40 9.20 -12.97
C SER A 77 -9.07 9.80 -12.49
N HIS A 78 -8.21 8.97 -11.91
CA HIS A 78 -7.10 9.37 -11.05
C HIS A 78 -5.72 8.97 -11.61
N GLY A 79 -5.57 8.78 -12.92
CA GLY A 79 -4.27 8.39 -13.50
C GLY A 79 -3.81 6.98 -13.11
N PRO A 80 -2.54 6.60 -13.35
CA PRO A 80 -2.08 5.22 -13.22
C PRO A 80 -2.02 4.74 -11.75
N VAL A 81 -2.63 3.59 -11.45
CA VAL A 81 -2.46 2.92 -10.15
C VAL A 81 -1.08 2.26 -10.14
N LEU A 82 -0.20 2.69 -9.23
CA LEU A 82 1.18 2.20 -9.15
C LEU A 82 1.33 1.06 -8.15
N ALA A 83 0.58 1.11 -7.05
CA ALA A 83 0.52 0.04 -6.07
C ALA A 83 -0.86 0.02 -5.40
N LEU A 84 -1.22 -1.14 -4.88
CA LEU A 84 -2.41 -1.36 -4.06
C LEU A 84 -1.99 -2.08 -2.78
N ASP A 85 -2.67 -1.77 -1.69
CA ASP A 85 -2.69 -2.61 -0.51
C ASP A 85 -4.12 -2.71 0.04
N VAL A 86 -4.40 -3.79 0.77
CA VAL A 86 -5.74 -4.11 1.26
C VAL A 86 -5.67 -4.56 2.72
N SER A 87 -6.65 -4.16 3.53
CA SER A 87 -6.78 -4.72 4.88
C SER A 87 -7.05 -6.23 4.80
N LYS A 88 -6.65 -6.96 5.84
CA LYS A 88 -6.80 -8.43 5.92
C LYS A 88 -8.22 -8.88 5.63
N ASP A 89 -9.19 -8.17 6.20
CA ASP A 89 -10.61 -8.46 6.06
C ASP A 89 -11.22 -7.96 4.73
N GLY A 90 -10.46 -7.20 3.93
CA GLY A 90 -10.94 -6.58 2.70
C GLY A 90 -11.85 -5.37 2.91
N ALA A 91 -12.00 -4.85 4.13
CA ALA A 91 -12.86 -3.70 4.41
C ALA A 91 -12.31 -2.37 3.87
N PHE A 92 -10.98 -2.25 3.75
CA PHE A 92 -10.29 -1.07 3.26
C PHE A 92 -9.28 -1.44 2.17
N LEU A 93 -9.13 -0.54 1.19
CA LEU A 93 -8.14 -0.64 0.14
C LEU A 93 -7.46 0.72 -0.03
N ILE A 94 -6.14 0.75 -0.05
CA ILE A 94 -5.35 1.96 -0.31
C ILE A 94 -4.73 1.84 -1.70
N ALA A 95 -4.98 2.84 -2.55
CA ALA A 95 -4.38 2.95 -3.86
C ALA A 95 -3.28 4.01 -3.86
N THR A 96 -2.09 3.60 -4.27
CA THR A 96 -0.95 4.50 -4.44
C THR A 96 -0.87 4.95 -5.89
N TYR A 97 -1.01 6.25 -6.08
CA TYR A 97 -0.72 6.94 -7.34
C TYR A 97 0.63 7.67 -7.21
N GLN A 98 1.07 8.34 -8.26
CA GLN A 98 2.36 9.02 -8.23
C GLN A 98 2.44 10.09 -7.14
N THR A 99 1.48 11.01 -7.08
CA THR A 99 1.55 12.21 -6.23
C THR A 99 0.48 12.25 -5.13
N TYR A 100 -0.30 11.19 -4.97
CA TYR A 100 -1.34 11.09 -3.95
C TYR A 100 -1.74 9.64 -3.69
N LEU A 101 -2.50 9.46 -2.60
CA LEU A 101 -3.06 8.20 -2.19
C LEU A 101 -4.59 8.32 -2.10
N VAL A 102 -5.32 7.25 -2.42
CA VAL A 102 -6.78 7.21 -2.29
C VAL A 102 -7.19 5.99 -1.47
N LEU A 103 -7.88 6.22 -0.36
CA LEU A 103 -8.45 5.17 0.48
C LEU A 103 -9.88 4.86 0.03
N TYR A 104 -10.16 3.60 -0.29
CA TYR A 104 -11.49 3.10 -0.59
C TYR A 104 -12.02 2.30 0.59
N GLU A 105 -13.27 2.58 1.00
CA GLU A 105 -14.02 1.71 1.91
C GLU A 105 -14.63 0.56 1.11
N SER A 106 -13.83 -0.47 0.84
CA SER A 106 -14.27 -1.62 0.04
C SER A 106 -15.41 -2.37 0.72
N GLY A 107 -15.40 -2.58 2.04
CA GLY A 107 -16.44 -3.33 2.75
C GLY A 107 -16.77 -4.66 2.04
N MET A 108 -18.00 -4.83 1.57
CA MET A 108 -18.41 -6.02 0.80
C MET A 108 -18.04 -5.98 -0.69
N GLY A 109 -17.21 -5.04 -1.12
CA GLY A 109 -16.90 -4.73 -2.53
C GLY A 109 -16.28 -5.89 -3.31
N PHE A 110 -15.61 -6.81 -2.61
CA PHE A 110 -15.07 -8.05 -3.17
C PHE A 110 -16.14 -9.09 -3.47
N ILE A 111 -17.31 -9.02 -2.83
CA ILE A 111 -18.42 -9.98 -2.97
C ILE A 111 -19.56 -9.37 -3.78
N LYS A 112 -19.89 -8.09 -3.53
CA LYS A 112 -21.01 -7.37 -4.12
C LYS A 112 -20.55 -6.02 -4.65
N SER A 113 -21.08 -5.62 -5.81
CA SER A 113 -20.74 -4.34 -6.43
C SER A 113 -21.06 -3.15 -5.52
N ILE A 114 -20.07 -2.28 -5.32
CA ILE A 114 -20.21 -0.99 -4.63
C ILE A 114 -19.81 0.20 -5.51
N ALA A 115 -19.63 -0.01 -6.82
CA ALA A 115 -19.06 1.00 -7.73
C ALA A 115 -19.86 2.32 -7.76
N ASN A 116 -21.19 2.24 -7.60
CA ASN A 116 -22.07 3.41 -7.62
C ASN A 116 -22.41 3.93 -6.21
N SER A 117 -21.76 3.41 -5.16
CA SER A 117 -21.97 3.87 -3.79
C SER A 117 -21.04 5.05 -3.46
N PRO A 118 -21.38 5.91 -2.48
CA PRO A 118 -20.46 6.95 -1.99
C PRO A 118 -19.10 6.39 -1.56
N LYS A 119 -19.08 5.16 -1.04
CA LYS A 119 -17.87 4.44 -0.64
C LYS A 119 -16.94 4.11 -1.82
N GLY A 120 -17.49 4.05 -3.03
CA GLY A 120 -16.74 3.81 -4.27
C GLY A 120 -16.01 5.04 -4.80
N CYS A 121 -16.30 6.25 -4.31
CA CYS A 121 -15.59 7.46 -4.73
C CYS A 121 -14.16 7.55 -4.18
N GLY A 122 -13.89 6.88 -3.06
CA GLY A 122 -12.60 6.97 -2.37
C GLY A 122 -12.39 8.31 -1.66
N THR A 123 -11.51 8.29 -0.66
CA THR A 123 -11.09 9.45 0.13
C THR A 123 -9.64 9.76 -0.18
N MET A 124 -9.37 10.97 -0.65
CA MET A 124 -8.01 11.42 -0.93
C MET A 124 -7.24 11.60 0.39
N VAL A 125 -6.09 10.93 0.52
CA VAL A 125 -5.20 11.06 1.68
C VAL A 125 -4.12 12.08 1.34
N GLN A 126 -4.11 13.21 2.03
CA GLN A 126 -3.21 14.33 1.75
C GLN A 126 -2.45 14.77 2.99
N LEU A 127 -1.18 15.13 2.79
CA LEU A 127 -0.41 15.90 3.76
C LEU A 127 -0.98 17.31 3.93
N THR A 128 -0.64 17.95 5.04
CA THR A 128 -0.97 19.36 5.25
C THR A 128 -0.25 20.24 4.22
N ARG A 129 -0.87 21.36 3.82
CA ARG A 129 -0.27 22.30 2.85
C ARG A 129 1.11 22.79 3.27
N GLU A 130 1.34 22.93 4.58
CA GLU A 130 2.62 23.32 5.14
C GLU A 130 3.71 22.29 4.85
N HIS A 131 3.43 21.00 5.10
CA HIS A 131 4.38 19.92 4.84
C HIS A 131 4.64 19.73 3.34
N GLN A 132 3.60 19.84 2.51
CA GLN A 132 3.77 19.80 1.05
C GLN A 132 4.72 20.91 0.56
N ARG A 133 4.54 22.14 1.07
CA ARG A 133 5.42 23.28 0.74
C ARG A 133 6.85 23.07 1.24
N PHE A 134 7.01 22.48 2.42
CA PHE A 134 8.34 22.18 2.97
C PHE A 134 9.08 21.14 2.14
N ILE A 135 8.41 20.04 1.76
CA ILE A 135 9.03 19.01 0.91
C ILE A 135 9.41 19.61 -0.45
N ALA A 136 8.51 20.43 -1.03
CA ALA A 136 8.77 21.11 -2.29
C ALA A 136 9.95 22.11 -2.19
N SER A 137 10.10 22.83 -1.08
CA SER A 137 11.22 23.79 -0.91
C SER A 137 12.59 23.12 -0.80
N LYS A 138 12.62 21.81 -0.50
CA LYS A 138 13.84 20.98 -0.49
C LYS A 138 14.17 20.37 -1.86
N ASN A 139 13.46 20.72 -2.93
CA ASN A 139 13.58 20.14 -4.27
C ASN A 139 13.41 18.61 -4.29
N ILE A 140 12.63 18.06 -3.36
CA ILE A 140 12.35 16.63 -3.31
C ILE A 140 11.14 16.34 -4.20
N PRO A 141 11.24 15.41 -5.16
CA PRO A 141 10.09 14.99 -5.96
C PRO A 141 8.96 14.48 -5.06
N PHE A 142 7.75 15.00 -5.27
CA PHE A 142 6.59 14.60 -4.49
C PHE A 142 6.01 13.28 -5.03
N VAL A 143 6.74 12.20 -4.82
CA VAL A 143 6.38 10.84 -5.27
C VAL A 143 6.25 9.93 -4.05
N TYR A 144 5.11 9.24 -3.94
CA TYR A 144 4.89 8.27 -2.86
C TYR A 144 5.54 6.92 -3.17
N THR A 145 6.12 6.30 -2.15
CA THR A 145 6.36 4.85 -2.15
C THR A 145 5.03 4.10 -1.95
N PRO A 146 4.94 2.83 -2.37
CA PRO A 146 3.75 2.00 -2.13
C PRO A 146 3.26 2.09 -0.68
N ALA A 147 2.04 2.56 -0.49
CA ALA A 147 1.43 2.66 0.83
C ALA A 147 0.96 1.28 1.30
N THR A 148 1.24 0.96 2.56
CA THR A 148 0.91 -0.35 3.17
C THR A 148 0.20 -0.19 4.50
N PHE A 149 -0.73 -1.10 4.79
CA PHE A 149 -1.38 -1.20 6.10
C PHE A 149 -0.44 -1.85 7.12
N ASN A 150 -0.62 -1.51 8.39
CA ASN A 150 0.04 -2.23 9.47
C ASN A 150 -0.42 -3.70 9.53
N SER A 151 0.52 -4.61 9.74
CA SER A 151 0.27 -6.05 9.72
C SER A 151 0.39 -6.66 11.13
N ASP A 152 -0.74 -6.79 11.84
CA ASP A 152 -0.82 -7.40 13.18
C ASP A 152 -1.82 -8.56 13.21
N GLU A 153 -1.42 -9.75 13.67
CA GLU A 153 -2.18 -11.01 13.61
C GLU A 153 -3.55 -10.99 14.31
N HIS A 154 -3.72 -10.18 15.36
CA HIS A 154 -4.93 -10.20 16.19
C HIS A 154 -5.69 -8.89 16.24
N THR A 155 -5.26 -7.87 15.50
CA THR A 155 -5.90 -6.55 15.55
C THR A 155 -6.14 -6.01 14.15
N ALA A 156 -7.31 -5.40 13.98
CA ALA A 156 -7.61 -4.62 12.80
C ALA A 156 -6.59 -3.50 12.59
N GLU A 157 -6.35 -3.20 11.32
CA GLU A 157 -5.39 -2.20 10.88
C GLU A 157 -5.80 -0.81 11.34
N LYS A 158 -4.81 -0.03 11.77
CA LYS A 158 -4.97 1.30 12.36
C LYS A 158 -4.15 2.36 11.64
N PHE A 159 -3.10 1.93 10.94
CA PHE A 159 -2.12 2.82 10.33
C PHE A 159 -1.84 2.42 8.89
N ILE A 160 -1.48 3.43 8.09
CA ILE A 160 -0.98 3.26 6.74
C ILE A 160 0.41 3.91 6.70
N SER A 161 1.45 3.14 6.37
CA SER A 161 2.80 3.65 6.15
C SER A 161 3.04 3.94 4.67
N THR A 162 3.75 5.02 4.40
CA THR A 162 4.29 5.38 3.09
C THR A 162 5.47 6.32 3.29
N SER A 163 6.21 6.63 2.23
CA SER A 163 7.31 7.57 2.25
C SER A 163 7.28 8.51 1.05
N ILE A 164 7.86 9.70 1.22
CA ILE A 164 8.14 10.66 0.13
C ILE A 164 9.61 11.04 0.23
N GLY A 165 10.43 10.55 -0.70
CA GLY A 165 11.89 10.74 -0.65
C GLY A 165 12.45 10.31 0.72
N PRO A 166 13.11 11.20 1.49
CA PRO A 166 13.66 10.87 2.80
C PRO A 166 12.63 10.88 3.96
N TYR A 167 11.37 11.20 3.71
CA TYR A 167 10.37 11.33 4.77
C TYR A 167 9.49 10.08 4.86
N LEU A 168 9.54 9.41 6.01
CA LEU A 168 8.60 8.36 6.37
C LEU A 168 7.34 8.97 6.99
N ILE A 169 6.19 8.50 6.56
CA ILE A 169 4.88 9.00 6.95
C ILE A 169 4.02 7.83 7.41
N ALA A 170 3.39 7.96 8.57
CA ALA A 170 2.41 7.01 9.08
C ALA A 170 1.06 7.72 9.30
N PHE A 171 0.10 7.45 8.44
CA PHE A 171 -1.27 7.96 8.56
C PHE A 171 -2.10 7.13 9.55
N LYS A 172 -3.02 7.78 10.26
CA LYS A 172 -4.04 7.10 11.08
C LYS A 172 -5.27 6.82 10.25
N LEU A 173 -5.66 5.55 10.13
CA LEU A 173 -6.80 5.12 9.33
C LEU A 173 -8.11 5.81 9.75
N GLN A 174 -8.41 5.81 11.05
CA GLN A 174 -9.65 6.41 11.58
C GLN A 174 -9.76 7.91 11.27
N SER A 175 -8.63 8.63 11.22
CA SER A 175 -8.61 10.06 10.92
C SER A 175 -8.91 10.35 9.44
N ILE A 176 -8.45 9.47 8.54
CA ILE A 176 -8.77 9.53 7.11
C ILE A 176 -10.27 9.32 6.92
N LEU A 177 -10.85 8.31 7.58
CA LEU A 177 -12.28 8.03 7.53
C LEU A 177 -13.13 9.19 8.09
N ALA A 178 -12.59 9.95 9.04
CA ALA A 178 -13.21 11.18 9.55
C ALA A 178 -13.03 12.40 8.63
N GLY A 179 -12.36 12.26 7.48
CA GLY A 179 -12.11 13.33 6.52
C GLY A 179 -11.00 14.31 6.94
N LYS A 180 -10.26 14.02 8.01
CA LYS A 180 -9.16 14.85 8.52
C LYS A 180 -7.92 13.97 8.72
N PRO A 181 -7.15 13.71 7.64
CA PRO A 181 -6.01 12.81 7.70
C PRO A 181 -4.94 13.34 8.66
N GLU A 182 -4.81 12.68 9.81
CA GLU A 182 -3.71 12.85 10.75
C GLU A 182 -2.62 11.84 10.43
N TYR A 183 -1.37 12.27 10.59
CA TYR A 183 -0.21 11.45 10.32
C TYR A 183 0.97 11.87 11.18
N ASP A 184 1.87 10.93 11.45
CA ASP A 184 3.16 11.20 12.06
C ASP A 184 4.23 11.13 10.95
N ILE A 185 5.22 12.04 10.96
CA ILE A 185 6.27 12.12 9.94
C ILE A 185 7.66 12.11 10.59
N LYS A 186 8.65 11.56 9.87
CA LYS A 186 10.05 11.61 10.26
C LYS A 186 10.97 11.66 9.03
N GLY A 187 11.92 12.60 9.03
CA GLY A 187 12.95 12.70 8.00
C GLY A 187 14.20 11.84 8.30
N PHE A 188 14.83 11.35 7.23
CA PHE A 188 16.08 10.59 7.23
C PHE A 188 17.13 11.24 6.32
N GLU A 189 18.40 10.91 6.50
CA GLU A 189 19.49 11.45 5.67
C GLU A 189 19.39 10.99 4.20
N GLU A 190 18.96 9.74 4.01
CA GLU A 190 18.79 9.13 2.70
C GLU A 190 17.32 8.95 2.34
N THR A 191 17.07 8.77 1.03
CA THR A 191 15.73 8.45 0.52
C THR A 191 15.28 7.09 1.03
N VAL A 192 14.06 7.03 1.55
CA VAL A 192 13.43 5.76 1.92
C VAL A 192 12.99 5.06 0.64
N VAL A 193 13.50 3.84 0.44
CA VAL A 193 13.20 2.99 -0.71
C VAL A 193 12.00 2.10 -0.43
N THR A 194 11.88 1.62 0.82
CA THR A 194 10.76 0.78 1.25
C THR A 194 10.51 0.98 2.73
N ASP A 195 9.23 1.02 3.08
CA ASP A 195 8.76 1.11 4.45
C ASP A 195 7.64 0.09 4.66
N ASN A 196 7.90 -0.90 5.51
CA ASN A 196 6.93 -1.94 5.86
C ASN A 196 6.84 -2.05 7.38
N PHE A 197 5.65 -2.22 7.93
CA PHE A 197 5.51 -2.54 9.34
C PHE A 197 6.18 -3.88 9.67
N ARG A 198 6.81 -3.95 10.83
CA ARG A 198 7.27 -5.24 11.34
C ARG A 198 6.04 -6.05 11.74
N PHE A 199 5.97 -7.28 11.23
CA PHE A 199 4.89 -8.22 11.55
C PHE A 199 4.71 -8.37 13.08
N ASN A 200 3.46 -8.28 13.55
CA ASN A 200 3.06 -8.33 14.97
C ASN A 200 3.62 -7.17 15.83
N ASN A 201 3.88 -6.00 15.21
CA ASN A 201 4.26 -4.80 15.93
C ASN A 201 3.87 -3.49 15.23
N ASP A 202 2.70 -2.97 15.54
CA ASP A 202 2.21 -1.62 15.18
C ASP A 202 3.12 -0.43 15.59
N GLN A 203 4.12 -0.67 16.45
CA GLN A 203 5.04 0.37 16.91
C GLN A 203 6.37 0.37 16.16
N GLN A 204 6.61 -0.54 15.23
CA GLN A 204 7.90 -0.68 14.54
C GLN A 204 7.71 -0.72 13.04
N ILE A 205 8.32 0.24 12.35
CA ILE A 205 8.37 0.31 10.88
C ILE A 205 9.79 -0.07 10.47
N VAL A 206 9.91 -1.09 9.64
CA VAL A 206 11.17 -1.44 8.96
C VAL A 206 11.34 -0.45 7.82
N VAL A 207 12.44 0.29 7.87
CA VAL A 207 12.81 1.31 6.89
C VAL A 207 14.05 0.84 6.16
N MET A 208 14.01 0.92 4.83
CA MET A 208 15.13 0.61 3.96
C MET A 208 15.58 1.86 3.21
N THR A 209 16.88 2.14 3.26
CA THR A 209 17.55 3.15 2.45
C THR A 209 18.50 2.43 1.46
N PRO A 210 19.09 3.12 0.48
CA PRO A 210 20.04 2.49 -0.44
C PRO A 210 21.23 1.83 0.27
N SER A 211 21.65 2.34 1.42
CA SER A 211 22.80 1.82 2.17
C SER A 211 22.43 0.87 3.31
N ASP A 212 21.22 0.97 3.89
CA ASP A 212 20.91 0.32 5.17
C ASP A 212 19.46 -0.18 5.33
N VAL A 213 19.27 -1.09 6.28
CA VAL A 213 17.95 -1.54 6.75
C VAL A 213 17.89 -1.39 8.27
N PHE A 214 16.90 -0.65 8.78
CA PHE A 214 16.74 -0.44 10.21
C PHE A 214 15.28 -0.39 10.66
N VAL A 215 15.06 -0.57 11.97
CA VAL A 215 13.72 -0.56 12.56
C VAL A 215 13.47 0.78 13.27
N GLN A 216 12.51 1.53 12.76
CA GLN A 216 12.07 2.82 13.28
C GLN A 216 10.85 2.65 14.21
N LYS A 217 10.95 3.08 15.46
CA LYS A 217 9.81 3.08 16.38
C LYS A 217 8.81 4.20 16.04
N ARG A 218 7.51 3.92 16.12
CA ARG A 218 6.43 4.87 15.81
C ARG A 218 6.40 6.06 16.76
N ASN A 219 6.69 5.85 18.05
CA ASN A 219 6.76 6.92 19.05
C ASN A 219 7.88 7.95 18.79
N LYS A 220 8.78 7.65 17.85
CA LYS A 220 9.83 8.57 17.41
C LYS A 220 9.46 9.32 16.11
N LEU A 221 8.29 9.05 15.51
CA LEU A 221 7.71 9.94 14.50
C LEU A 221 7.08 11.12 15.24
N SER A 222 7.12 12.28 14.59
CA SER A 222 6.60 13.52 15.16
C SER A 222 5.26 13.87 14.53
N ARG A 223 4.33 14.37 15.34
CA ARG A 223 3.10 14.97 14.85
C ARG A 223 3.41 16.14 13.91
N PRO A 224 2.52 16.45 12.95
CA PRO A 224 2.86 17.35 11.88
C PRO A 224 2.84 18.79 12.39
N HIS A 225 4.01 19.38 12.56
CA HIS A 225 4.28 20.78 12.89
C HIS A 225 5.56 21.21 12.18
N ARG A 226 5.79 22.50 11.95
CA ARG A 226 6.97 23.01 11.21
C ARG A 226 8.31 22.40 11.65
N GLN A 227 8.50 22.21 12.95
CA GLN A 227 9.72 21.62 13.53
C GLN A 227 9.86 20.10 13.32
N SER A 228 8.77 19.39 12.99
CA SER A 228 8.78 17.92 12.76
C SER A 228 9.61 17.51 11.53
N LEU A 229 9.84 18.45 10.61
CA LEU A 229 10.64 18.26 9.41
C LEU A 229 12.06 18.84 9.54
N ASP A 230 12.28 19.73 10.52
CA ASP A 230 13.56 20.40 10.79
C ASP A 230 14.44 19.62 11.79
N SER A 231 13.91 18.59 12.47
CA SER A 231 14.71 17.77 13.38
C SER A 231 15.88 17.14 12.62
N ASN A 232 17.12 17.40 13.07
CA ASN A 232 18.36 16.86 12.51
C ASN A 232 18.14 15.45 11.96
N LEU A 233 18.37 15.29 10.65
CA LEU A 233 18.19 14.04 9.91
C LEU A 233 18.85 12.93 10.74
N SER A 234 18.05 11.96 11.18
CA SER A 234 18.58 10.98 12.11
C SER A 234 19.40 9.95 11.35
N SER A 235 20.69 9.84 11.64
CA SER A 235 21.49 8.67 11.29
C SER A 235 20.87 7.44 11.96
N GLY A 236 20.51 6.43 11.16
CA GLY A 236 19.87 5.21 11.64
C GLY A 236 20.74 4.54 12.70
N HIS A 237 20.35 4.60 13.98
CA HIS A 237 21.09 3.87 15.02
C HIS A 237 20.82 2.37 14.89
N VAL A 238 21.84 1.70 14.37
CA VAL A 238 21.95 0.28 14.05
C VAL A 238 21.71 -0.59 15.29
N ARG A 239 20.60 -1.35 15.29
CA ARG A 239 20.57 -2.67 15.94
C ARG A 239 20.70 -3.71 14.83
N ARG A 240 21.92 -4.18 14.58
CA ARG A 240 22.20 -5.31 13.68
C ARG A 240 21.36 -6.50 14.13
N ILE A 241 20.30 -6.82 13.40
CA ILE A 241 19.65 -8.12 13.52
C ILE A 241 20.58 -9.09 12.80
N ARG A 242 21.35 -9.87 13.55
CA ARG A 242 22.10 -10.99 12.98
C ARG A 242 21.09 -12.01 12.47
N PRO A 243 21.16 -12.47 11.21
CA PRO A 243 20.44 -13.66 10.81
C PRO A 243 21.01 -14.84 11.60
N SER A 244 20.17 -15.49 12.39
CA SER A 244 20.45 -16.82 12.93
C SER A 244 20.39 -17.81 11.78
N ILE A 245 21.56 -18.37 11.43
CA ILE A 245 21.71 -19.57 10.60
C ILE A 245 21.12 -20.76 11.36
#